data_AF-A0A7C4CBY9-F1
#
_entry.id   AF-A0A7C4CBY9-F1
#
_cell.length_a   1.000
_cell.length_b   1.000
_cell.length_c   1.000
_cell.angle_alpha   90.00
_cell.angle_beta   90.00
_cell.angle_gamma   90.00
#
_symmetry.space_group_name_H-M   'P 1'
#
loop_
_entity.id
_entity.type
_entity.pdbx_description
1 polymer ?
#
loop_
_entity_poly.entity_id
_entity_poly.type
_entity_poly.pdbx_seq_one_letter_code
_entity_poly.pdbx_strand_id
1 'polypeptide(L)'
;MVSAPQNISPLSLALRHPGELKRGRFLPWSNRPATANLLCRRQARRHLHCGGDRRRDSACMARAGLRRQTGPTRRLLHRAEGSNRHGSQGPVRPARTETNGGRTAMKPALVPALGLLLAACGTGRPPAKSPAPAVSFARDVRPILDASCLSCHSAANPGGGYSVESYSDLFAAGRDSAPNLVAGKPEASLLYVYVKDGNHPAGAGLDSSQTDILRRWIAAGARDDAESLAGPSFSKDIIPLFTAKCMPCHDGSPGAKSAYDLTNHAGVTKKVEPGNANSSPLYRTLESGRMPPSGKLDPASIDMVKKWIDAGAADK
;
A
#
# COMPACT_ATOMS: atom_id res chain seq x y z
N MET A 1 66.77 56.39 4.18
CA MET A 1 66.51 57.11 2.91
C MET A 1 65.67 56.18 2.05
N VAL A 2 64.37 56.09 2.33
CA VAL A 2 63.27 56.83 1.65
C VAL A 2 63.17 56.44 0.17
N SER A 3 62.25 55.53 -0.16
CA SER A 3 61.13 55.78 -1.09
C SER A 3 60.28 54.53 -1.28
N ALA A 4 59.07 54.58 -0.75
CA ALA A 4 57.85 54.07 -1.40
C ALA A 4 57.07 55.31 -1.91
N PRO A 5 55.85 55.25 -2.46
CA PRO A 5 55.10 54.17 -3.13
C PRO A 5 54.49 54.65 -4.47
N GLN A 6 53.85 53.77 -5.26
CA GLN A 6 52.70 54.06 -6.15
C GLN A 6 52.07 52.70 -6.53
N ASN A 7 50.77 52.46 -6.68
CA ASN A 7 49.52 53.14 -6.37
C ASN A 7 48.46 52.05 -6.65
N ILE A 8 47.64 51.69 -5.66
CA ILE A 8 46.48 50.82 -5.85
C ILE A 8 45.29 51.75 -6.15
N SER A 9 44.61 51.52 -7.27
CA SER A 9 43.23 51.95 -7.47
C SER A 9 42.47 51.02 -8.41
N PRO A 10 41.13 50.97 -8.27
CA PRO A 10 40.34 49.76 -8.51
C PRO A 10 39.64 49.76 -9.86
N LEU A 11 39.49 48.56 -10.44
CA LEU A 11 38.59 48.34 -11.57
C LEU A 11 37.14 48.25 -11.06
N SER A 12 36.40 49.33 -11.27
CA SER A 12 34.94 49.37 -11.25
C SER A 12 34.40 49.19 -12.68
N LEU A 13 33.65 48.12 -12.95
CA LEU A 13 32.64 47.96 -14.03
C LEU A 13 32.22 46.47 -14.05
N ALA A 14 30.97 46.02 -14.04
CA ALA A 14 29.65 46.62 -13.95
C ALA A 14 28.72 45.55 -13.37
N LEU A 15 27.95 45.87 -12.34
CA LEU A 15 26.84 45.03 -11.88
C LEU A 15 25.76 45.01 -12.96
N ARG A 16 25.42 43.82 -13.45
CA ARG A 16 24.18 43.60 -14.22
C ARG A 16 23.02 43.62 -13.24
N HIS A 17 22.17 44.64 -13.35
CA HIS A 17 20.89 44.72 -12.65
C HIS A 17 19.92 43.63 -13.18
N PRO A 18 19.14 42.98 -12.28
CA PRO A 18 17.95 42.26 -12.69
C PRO A 18 16.85 43.26 -13.10
N GLY A 19 16.29 43.06 -14.28
CA GLY A 19 15.20 43.88 -14.82
C GLY A 19 13.92 43.79 -13.99
N GLU A 20 13.32 44.95 -13.76
CA GLU A 20 11.95 45.10 -13.29
C GLU A 20 10.96 44.41 -14.23
N LEU A 21 10.24 43.41 -13.74
CA LEU A 21 8.93 43.05 -14.28
C LEU A 21 7.86 43.71 -13.43
N LYS A 22 7.13 44.61 -14.08
CA LYS A 22 6.03 45.40 -13.54
C LYS A 22 4.99 44.52 -12.82
N ARG A 23 4.62 44.97 -11.62
CA ARG A 23 3.50 44.47 -10.81
C ARG A 23 2.21 44.38 -11.65
N GLY A 24 1.84 43.16 -12.02
CA GLY A 24 0.50 42.82 -12.48
C GLY A 24 -0.48 42.92 -11.31
N ARG A 25 -1.53 43.70 -11.48
CA ARG A 25 -2.60 43.91 -10.52
C ARG A 25 -3.38 42.59 -10.36
N PHE A 26 -3.27 41.95 -9.21
CA PHE A 26 -4.11 40.79 -8.83
C PHE A 26 -5.57 41.26 -8.70
N LEU A 27 -6.45 40.71 -9.54
CA LEU A 27 -7.90 40.80 -9.34
C LEU A 27 -8.36 39.58 -8.52
N PRO A 28 -9.25 39.76 -7.53
CA PRO A 28 -9.74 38.67 -6.68
C PRO A 28 -10.61 37.66 -7.44
N TRP A 29 -10.54 36.40 -7.02
CA TRP A 29 -11.33 35.24 -7.50
C TRP A 29 -12.78 35.37 -7.04
N SER A 30 -13.53 36.33 -7.58
CA SER A 30 -14.98 36.42 -7.43
C SER A 30 -15.55 37.39 -8.47
N ASN A 31 -15.51 37.01 -9.75
CA ASN A 31 -16.45 37.42 -10.79
C ASN A 31 -16.00 36.89 -12.16
N ARG A 32 -16.62 35.81 -12.64
CA ARG A 32 -16.72 35.53 -14.07
C ARG A 32 -18.20 35.37 -14.42
N PRO A 33 -18.77 36.22 -15.29
CA PRO A 33 -20.12 36.04 -15.77
C PRO A 33 -20.18 34.89 -16.78
N ALA A 34 -21.22 34.06 -16.63
CA ALA A 34 -21.70 33.15 -17.66
C ALA A 34 -22.34 33.98 -18.78
N THR A 35 -22.07 33.63 -20.05
CA THR A 35 -23.05 33.55 -21.15
C THR A 35 -22.40 33.28 -22.51
N ALA A 36 -23.03 32.33 -23.23
CA ALA A 36 -23.25 32.28 -24.68
C ALA A 36 -22.04 31.99 -25.61
N ASN A 37 -22.15 31.23 -26.71
CA ASN A 37 -23.34 30.80 -27.43
C ASN A 37 -23.07 29.57 -28.32
N LEU A 38 -24.18 28.93 -28.68
CA LEU A 38 -24.37 27.80 -29.57
C LEU A 38 -23.73 27.99 -30.96
N LEU A 39 -23.34 26.88 -31.61
CA LEU A 39 -23.73 26.53 -32.99
C LEU A 39 -23.03 25.22 -33.45
N CYS A 40 -23.77 24.12 -33.47
CA CYS A 40 -23.65 23.14 -34.57
C CYS A 40 -24.92 22.27 -34.60
N ARG A 41 -25.89 22.67 -35.43
CA ARG A 41 -27.08 21.88 -35.77
C ARG A 41 -26.96 21.39 -37.21
N ARG A 42 -27.17 20.08 -37.36
CA ARG A 42 -27.96 19.38 -38.41
C ARG A 42 -27.83 19.88 -39.85
N GLN A 43 -27.44 18.98 -40.77
CA GLN A 43 -28.40 18.43 -41.76
C GLN A 43 -27.82 17.28 -42.59
N ALA A 44 -28.73 16.39 -42.97
CA ALA A 44 -28.52 15.19 -43.74
C ALA A 44 -28.80 15.42 -45.24
N ARG A 45 -28.26 14.50 -46.06
CA ARG A 45 -28.64 14.15 -47.44
C ARG A 45 -28.43 15.22 -48.52
N ARG A 46 -27.61 14.88 -49.53
CA ARG A 46 -28.06 14.63 -50.92
C ARG A 46 -26.92 14.09 -51.79
N HIS A 47 -27.37 13.31 -52.78
CA HIS A 47 -26.64 12.55 -53.79
C HIS A 47 -25.79 13.40 -54.74
N LEU A 48 -24.78 12.76 -55.37
CA LEU A 48 -24.34 12.82 -56.80
C LEU A 48 -22.97 12.09 -56.88
N HIS A 49 -22.88 10.83 -57.32
CA HIS A 49 -22.63 10.36 -58.70
C HIS A 49 -21.54 11.12 -59.49
N CYS A 50 -20.39 10.45 -59.68
CA CYS A 50 -19.55 10.42 -60.90
C CYS A 50 -18.46 9.35 -60.69
N GLY A 51 -18.54 8.19 -61.35
CA GLY A 51 -17.74 7.85 -62.55
C GLY A 51 -16.45 7.14 -62.11
N GLY A 52 -16.16 5.87 -62.37
CA GLY A 52 -16.50 5.03 -63.51
C GLY A 52 -15.19 4.64 -64.20
N ASP A 53 -14.51 3.59 -63.76
CA ASP A 53 -13.70 2.76 -64.67
C ASP A 53 -13.52 1.33 -64.15
N ARG A 54 -13.52 0.40 -65.10
CA ARG A 54 -13.56 -1.04 -64.99
C ARG A 54 -12.14 -1.59 -64.87
N ARG A 55 -11.95 -2.65 -64.06
CA ARG A 55 -11.44 -3.98 -64.47
C ARG A 55 -10.92 -4.76 -63.26
N ARG A 56 -11.35 -6.03 -63.17
CA ARG A 56 -10.64 -7.23 -62.65
C ARG A 56 -10.33 -7.16 -61.13
N ASP A 57 -10.84 -8.04 -60.27
CA ASP A 57 -10.82 -9.50 -60.35
C ASP A 57 -12.00 -10.17 -59.64
N SER A 58 -12.38 -11.31 -60.21
CA SER A 58 -13.37 -12.25 -59.69
C SER A 58 -12.78 -13.12 -58.59
N ALA A 59 -13.47 -13.25 -57.44
CA ALA A 59 -13.66 -14.55 -56.77
C ALA A 59 -14.63 -14.46 -55.58
N CYS A 60 -15.67 -15.31 -55.66
CA CYS A 60 -16.45 -15.92 -54.58
C CYS A 60 -17.40 -15.08 -53.70
N MET A 61 -18.64 -14.98 -54.19
CA MET A 61 -19.91 -15.19 -53.46
C MET A 61 -19.80 -16.38 -52.48
N ALA A 62 -20.37 -16.37 -51.27
CA ALA A 62 -21.76 -16.74 -50.88
C ALA A 62 -21.62 -17.48 -49.53
N ARG A 63 -22.50 -17.49 -48.51
CA ARG A 63 -23.92 -17.21 -48.25
C ARG A 63 -24.03 -17.14 -46.71
N ALA A 64 -24.71 -16.17 -46.09
CA ALA A 64 -26.16 -16.08 -45.86
C ALA A 64 -26.78 -17.29 -45.12
N GLY A 65 -27.33 -17.03 -43.92
CA GLY A 65 -28.16 -17.97 -43.18
C GLY A 65 -28.68 -17.43 -41.85
N LEU A 66 -29.75 -16.62 -41.89
CA LEU A 66 -30.54 -16.19 -40.74
C LEU A 66 -31.14 -17.39 -39.98
N ARG A 67 -31.39 -17.22 -38.66
CA ARG A 67 -32.72 -17.50 -38.09
C ARG A 67 -32.93 -16.84 -36.73
N ARG A 68 -34.01 -16.06 -36.64
CA ARG A 68 -34.68 -15.62 -35.42
C ARG A 68 -35.50 -16.78 -34.86
N GLN A 69 -35.61 -16.90 -33.54
CA GLN A 69 -36.72 -17.62 -32.90
C GLN A 69 -37.27 -16.80 -31.72
N THR A 70 -38.59 -16.73 -31.72
CA THR A 70 -39.52 -16.12 -30.77
C THR A 70 -39.75 -17.02 -29.57
N GLY A 71 -40.13 -16.44 -28.42
CA GLY A 71 -40.42 -17.17 -27.17
C GLY A 71 -41.70 -18.02 -27.17
N PRO A 72 -42.07 -18.58 -26.00
CA PRO A 72 -43.33 -18.12 -25.41
C PRO A 72 -43.33 -17.99 -23.87
N THR A 73 -44.34 -17.27 -23.43
CA THR A 73 -44.83 -16.95 -22.07
C THR A 73 -45.10 -18.15 -21.16
N ARG A 74 -44.85 -18.01 -19.83
CA ARG A 74 -45.80 -18.50 -18.81
C ARG A 74 -45.69 -17.75 -17.48
N ARG A 75 -46.83 -17.17 -17.11
CA ARG A 75 -47.21 -16.55 -15.84
C ARG A 75 -47.74 -17.65 -14.91
N LEU A 76 -47.29 -17.73 -13.66
CA LEU A 76 -48.01 -18.40 -12.57
C LEU A 76 -47.84 -17.59 -11.28
N LEU A 77 -48.99 -17.24 -10.70
CA LEU A 77 -49.22 -16.65 -9.39
C LEU A 77 -49.20 -17.74 -8.31
N HIS A 78 -49.40 -17.32 -7.05
CA HIS A 78 -49.58 -18.07 -5.78
C HIS A 78 -48.29 -18.12 -4.93
N ARG A 79 -48.31 -17.87 -3.62
CA ARG A 79 -49.37 -17.55 -2.64
C ARG A 79 -48.66 -17.10 -1.36
N ALA A 80 -49.26 -16.14 -0.66
CA ALA A 80 -48.89 -15.67 0.66
C ALA A 80 -49.63 -16.48 1.75
N GLU A 81 -48.93 -16.80 2.83
CA GLU A 81 -49.41 -17.23 4.17
C GLU A 81 -48.20 -16.96 5.10
N GLY A 82 -48.23 -16.22 6.21
CA GLY A 82 -49.32 -15.84 7.11
C GLY A 82 -49.22 -16.66 8.41
N SER A 83 -49.11 -15.97 9.56
CA SER A 83 -49.17 -16.48 10.96
C SER A 83 -47.80 -16.79 11.61
N ASN A 84 -47.48 -16.42 12.85
CA ASN A 84 -48.30 -15.96 13.97
C ASN A 84 -47.48 -15.11 14.96
N ARG A 85 -48.20 -14.23 15.67
CA ARG A 85 -47.78 -13.49 16.87
C ARG A 85 -47.59 -14.46 18.05
N HIS A 86 -46.85 -14.06 19.08
CA HIS A 86 -47.21 -14.13 20.52
C HIS A 86 -45.99 -13.72 21.36
N GLY A 87 -46.20 -12.96 22.44
CA GLY A 87 -45.23 -12.82 23.53
C GLY A 87 -44.86 -11.41 23.95
N SER A 88 -45.84 -10.59 24.32
CA SER A 88 -45.67 -9.45 25.23
C SER A 88 -45.48 -9.93 26.67
N GLN A 89 -44.57 -9.27 27.41
CA GLN A 89 -44.42 -9.13 28.88
C GLN A 89 -42.91 -8.90 29.14
N GLY A 90 -42.37 -7.88 29.81
CA GLY A 90 -42.83 -6.76 30.64
C GLY A 90 -41.61 -6.37 31.51
N PRO A 91 -41.33 -5.10 31.84
CA PRO A 91 -40.16 -4.74 32.64
C PRO A 91 -40.51 -4.71 34.14
N VAL A 92 -39.71 -5.36 34.98
CA VAL A 92 -39.80 -5.22 36.44
C VAL A 92 -38.47 -4.68 36.99
N ARG A 93 -38.59 -3.52 37.65
CA ARG A 93 -37.58 -2.74 38.41
C ARG A 93 -37.28 -3.44 39.76
N PRO A 94 -36.61 -2.79 40.74
CA PRO A 94 -35.24 -2.30 40.79
C PRO A 94 -34.44 -2.87 42.00
N ALA A 95 -33.16 -2.47 42.06
CA ALA A 95 -32.32 -2.23 43.23
C ALA A 95 -32.70 -2.88 44.58
N ARG A 96 -31.79 -3.73 45.09
CA ARG A 96 -31.64 -3.95 46.54
C ARG A 96 -30.22 -3.58 46.97
N THR A 97 -30.18 -2.53 47.77
CA THR A 97 -29.11 -2.17 48.69
C THR A 97 -28.82 -3.33 49.64
N GLU A 98 -27.56 -3.73 49.80
CA GLU A 98 -27.09 -4.24 51.10
C GLU A 98 -25.72 -3.66 51.44
N THR A 99 -25.78 -2.84 52.48
CA THR A 99 -24.70 -2.37 53.33
C THR A 99 -24.21 -3.51 54.21
N ASN A 100 -22.90 -3.75 54.27
CA ASN A 100 -22.25 -4.32 55.44
C ASN A 100 -20.77 -3.85 55.43
N GLY A 101 -20.23 -3.08 56.37
CA GLY A 101 -20.54 -3.04 57.80
C GLY A 101 -19.68 -4.05 58.55
N GLY A 102 -18.39 -3.77 58.74
CA GLY A 102 -17.52 -4.74 59.42
C GLY A 102 -16.09 -4.29 59.63
N ARG A 103 -15.90 -3.19 60.38
CA ARG A 103 -14.63 -2.90 61.04
C ARG A 103 -14.47 -3.88 62.20
N THR A 104 -13.45 -4.73 62.14
CA THR A 104 -12.87 -5.33 63.35
C THR A 104 -11.38 -5.05 63.37
N ALA A 105 -11.02 -4.17 64.30
CA ALA A 105 -9.66 -3.97 64.75
C ALA A 105 -9.24 -5.17 65.61
N MET A 106 -8.06 -5.73 65.35
CA MET A 106 -7.39 -6.62 66.30
C MET A 106 -5.91 -6.25 66.39
N LYS A 107 -5.46 -6.21 67.64
CA LYS A 107 -4.21 -5.64 68.17
C LYS A 107 -2.99 -6.52 67.82
N PRO A 108 -1.76 -5.96 67.85
CA PRO A 108 -0.54 -6.70 67.54
C PRO A 108 -0.07 -7.50 68.77
N ALA A 109 0.27 -8.77 68.57
CA ALA A 109 1.00 -9.58 69.54
C ALA A 109 2.37 -9.93 68.94
N LEU A 110 3.41 -9.56 69.69
CA LEU A 110 4.82 -9.79 69.44
C LEU A 110 5.21 -11.27 69.74
N VAL A 111 6.48 -11.61 69.42
CA VAL A 111 7.33 -12.77 69.79
C VAL A 111 7.34 -14.01 68.85
N PRO A 112 8.46 -14.77 68.74
CA PRO A 112 9.76 -14.46 68.11
C PRO A 112 10.10 -15.35 66.90
N ALA A 113 11.20 -15.02 66.24
CA ALA A 113 11.82 -15.70 65.11
C ALA A 113 12.16 -17.18 65.32
N LEU A 114 11.79 -18.04 64.36
CA LEU A 114 12.59 -19.19 63.90
C LEU A 114 12.03 -19.72 62.58
N GLY A 115 12.88 -19.84 61.55
CA GLY A 115 12.57 -20.55 60.30
C GLY A 115 12.59 -19.68 59.06
N LEU A 116 13.79 -19.26 58.65
CA LEU A 116 14.05 -18.73 57.31
C LEU A 116 13.98 -19.88 56.29
N LEU A 117 12.77 -20.34 55.97
CA LEU A 117 12.52 -21.20 54.81
C LEU A 117 12.24 -20.26 53.63
N LEU A 118 13.25 -20.07 52.77
CA LEU A 118 13.07 -19.41 51.47
C LEU A 118 12.15 -20.29 50.60
N ALA A 119 10.84 -20.13 50.76
CA ALA A 119 9.87 -20.51 49.75
C ALA A 119 10.04 -19.55 48.57
N ALA A 120 10.96 -19.91 47.68
CA ALA A 120 11.08 -19.29 46.37
C ALA A 120 9.81 -19.60 45.57
N CYS A 121 8.78 -18.77 45.72
CA CYS A 121 7.68 -18.69 44.78
C CYS A 121 8.27 -18.23 43.44
N GLY A 122 8.64 -19.20 42.61
CA GLY A 122 9.00 -18.96 41.22
C GLY A 122 7.84 -18.25 40.54
N THR A 123 7.98 -16.95 40.30
CA THR A 123 7.12 -16.21 39.38
C THR A 123 7.40 -16.74 37.97
N GLY A 124 6.77 -17.86 37.62
CA GLY A 124 6.69 -18.31 36.25
C GLY A 124 5.94 -17.25 35.46
N ARG A 125 6.67 -16.32 34.83
CA ARG A 125 6.10 -15.42 33.84
C ARG A 125 5.56 -16.33 32.72
N PRO A 126 4.24 -16.37 32.48
CA PRO A 126 3.72 -17.17 31.38
C PRO A 126 4.44 -16.75 30.10
N PRO A 127 4.80 -17.68 29.21
CA PRO A 127 5.49 -17.35 27.97
C PRO A 127 4.66 -16.28 27.27
N ALA A 128 5.27 -15.12 27.03
CA ALA A 128 4.63 -14.06 26.27
C ALA A 128 4.26 -14.67 24.93
N LYS A 129 2.95 -14.75 24.66
CA LYS A 129 2.42 -15.19 23.38
C LYS A 129 3.09 -14.32 22.32
N SER A 130 3.90 -14.92 21.46
CA SER A 130 4.60 -14.19 20.39
C SER A 130 3.58 -13.31 19.66
N PRO A 131 3.91 -12.04 19.41
CA PRO A 131 3.00 -11.15 18.71
C PRO A 131 2.60 -11.82 17.39
N ALA A 132 1.31 -11.77 17.08
CA ALA A 132 0.82 -12.27 15.80
C ALA A 132 1.62 -11.59 14.67
N PRO A 133 1.93 -12.32 13.57
CA PRO A 133 2.68 -11.75 12.47
C PRO A 133 2.02 -10.45 11.98
N ALA A 134 2.86 -9.47 11.66
CA ALA A 134 2.40 -8.17 11.18
C ALA A 134 1.61 -8.34 9.88
N VAL A 135 0.49 -7.63 9.77
CA VAL A 135 -0.35 -7.62 8.57
C VAL A 135 0.29 -6.75 7.51
N SER A 136 0.44 -7.31 6.32
CA SER A 136 0.94 -6.64 5.13
C SER A 136 -0.19 -6.06 4.30
N PHE A 137 -0.02 -4.83 3.80
CA PHE A 137 -0.98 -4.28 2.85
C PHE A 137 -0.95 -5.09 1.55
N ALA A 138 0.21 -5.25 0.93
CA ALA A 138 0.31 -5.85 -0.40
C ALA A 138 -0.04 -7.35 -0.40
N ARG A 139 0.34 -8.10 0.65
CA ARG A 139 0.09 -9.54 0.73
C ARG A 139 -1.29 -9.87 1.31
N ASP A 140 -1.71 -9.17 2.36
CA ASP A 140 -2.87 -9.61 3.16
C ASP A 140 -4.12 -8.75 2.91
N VAL A 141 -3.98 -7.43 2.70
CA VAL A 141 -5.12 -6.50 2.56
C VAL A 141 -5.53 -6.29 1.10
N ARG A 142 -4.57 -6.04 0.21
CA ARG A 142 -4.80 -5.76 -1.19
C ARG A 142 -5.63 -6.84 -1.88
N PRO A 143 -5.37 -8.15 -1.69
CA PRO A 143 -6.21 -9.20 -2.28
C PRO A 143 -7.65 -9.19 -1.80
N ILE A 144 -7.92 -8.78 -0.56
CA ILE A 144 -9.28 -8.63 -0.03
C ILE A 144 -9.99 -7.50 -0.75
N LEU A 145 -9.34 -6.34 -0.90
CA LEU A 145 -9.91 -5.19 -1.60
C LEU A 145 -10.19 -5.50 -3.07
N ASP A 146 -9.26 -6.18 -3.74
CA ASP A 146 -9.41 -6.57 -5.15
C ASP A 146 -10.55 -7.57 -5.35
N ALA A 147 -10.64 -8.59 -4.50
CA ALA A 147 -11.65 -9.64 -4.64
C ALA A 147 -13.05 -9.20 -4.22
N SER A 148 -13.16 -8.35 -3.19
CA SER A 148 -14.44 -8.07 -2.52
C SER A 148 -14.99 -6.66 -2.77
N CYS A 149 -14.15 -5.71 -3.20
CA CYS A 149 -14.54 -4.30 -3.27
C CYS A 149 -14.39 -3.68 -4.67
N LEU A 150 -13.32 -4.03 -5.40
CA LEU A 150 -12.91 -3.31 -6.61
C LEU A 150 -13.96 -3.27 -7.73
N SER A 151 -14.78 -4.33 -7.86
CA SER A 151 -15.84 -4.40 -8.89
C SER A 151 -16.89 -3.29 -8.78
N CYS A 152 -17.11 -2.75 -7.58
CA CYS A 152 -18.05 -1.68 -7.30
C CYS A 152 -17.40 -0.41 -6.73
N HIS A 153 -16.13 -0.45 -6.34
CA HIS A 153 -15.37 0.66 -5.77
C HIS A 153 -14.07 0.89 -6.55
N SER A 154 -14.18 1.07 -7.86
CA SER A 154 -13.05 1.44 -8.73
C SER A 154 -13.08 2.93 -9.06
N ALA A 155 -12.01 3.46 -9.64
CA ALA A 155 -11.98 4.84 -10.14
C ALA A 155 -13.03 5.08 -11.23
N ALA A 156 -13.28 4.08 -12.08
CA ALA A 156 -14.29 4.14 -13.14
C ALA A 156 -15.72 3.97 -12.63
N ASN A 157 -15.91 3.25 -11.52
CA ASN A 157 -17.19 3.01 -10.88
C ASN A 157 -17.05 3.13 -9.35
N PRO A 158 -17.02 4.35 -8.78
CA PRO A 158 -16.79 4.56 -7.35
C PRO A 158 -18.12 4.50 -6.58
N GLY A 159 -18.53 3.29 -6.20
CA GLY A 159 -19.68 3.05 -5.33
C GLY A 159 -19.63 3.93 -4.07
N GLY A 160 -20.74 4.59 -3.73
CA GLY A 160 -20.76 5.55 -2.62
C GLY A 160 -19.85 6.79 -2.79
N GLY A 161 -19.26 6.98 -3.98
CA GLY A 161 -18.24 8.01 -4.24
C GLY A 161 -16.86 7.66 -3.69
N TYR A 162 -16.58 6.38 -3.42
CA TYR A 162 -15.32 5.92 -2.85
C TYR A 162 -14.66 4.86 -3.74
N SER A 163 -13.35 4.99 -3.93
CA SER A 163 -12.50 4.06 -4.71
C SER A 163 -11.53 3.34 -3.76
N VAL A 164 -11.29 2.05 -4.04
CA VAL A 164 -10.23 1.24 -3.40
C VAL A 164 -9.13 0.84 -4.39
N GLU A 165 -9.15 1.39 -5.61
CA GLU A 165 -8.29 0.98 -6.71
C GLU A 165 -6.81 1.26 -6.44
N SER A 166 -6.51 2.45 -5.92
CA SER A 166 -5.16 2.84 -5.49
C SER A 166 -5.05 2.96 -3.98
N TYR A 167 -3.82 2.82 -3.45
CA TYR A 167 -3.57 3.01 -2.01
C TYR A 167 -3.96 4.43 -1.55
N SER A 168 -3.71 5.45 -2.36
CA SER A 168 -4.10 6.83 -2.06
C SER A 168 -5.62 7.02 -1.99
N ASP A 169 -6.38 6.31 -2.81
CA ASP A 169 -7.84 6.43 -2.84
C ASP A 169 -8.47 5.97 -1.51
N LEU A 170 -7.81 5.04 -0.80
CA LEU A 170 -8.33 4.52 0.46
C LEU A 170 -8.55 5.62 1.51
N PHE A 171 -7.75 6.68 1.46
CA PHE A 171 -7.84 7.81 2.38
C PHE A 171 -8.81 8.90 1.91
N ALA A 172 -9.31 8.81 0.67
CA ALA A 172 -10.25 9.77 0.14
C ALA A 172 -11.60 9.69 0.86
N ALA A 173 -12.25 10.83 1.02
CA ALA A 173 -13.62 10.88 1.52
C ALA A 173 -14.61 10.39 0.46
N GLY A 174 -15.73 9.82 0.92
CA GLY A 174 -16.86 9.46 0.07
C GLY A 174 -17.80 10.65 -0.15
N ARG A 175 -19.05 10.38 -0.52
CA ARG A 175 -20.09 11.41 -0.67
C ARG A 175 -20.45 12.14 0.62
N ASP A 176 -20.23 11.50 1.77
CA ASP A 176 -20.53 12.00 3.10
C ASP A 176 -19.43 12.92 3.67
N SER A 177 -18.36 13.17 2.90
CA SER A 177 -17.19 13.96 3.31
C SER A 177 -16.45 13.43 4.54
N ALA A 178 -16.80 12.24 5.02
CA ALA A 178 -16.10 11.57 6.10
C ALA A 178 -14.91 10.76 5.55
N PRO A 179 -13.78 10.70 6.27
CA PRO A 179 -12.64 9.89 5.83
C PRO A 179 -13.01 8.40 5.88
N ASN A 180 -12.85 7.71 4.75
CA ASN A 180 -13.14 6.27 4.68
C ASN A 180 -12.09 5.42 5.43
N LEU A 181 -10.88 5.94 5.55
CA LEU A 181 -9.77 5.29 6.24
C LEU A 181 -9.04 6.29 7.14
N VAL A 182 -8.90 5.94 8.41
CA VAL A 182 -8.15 6.71 9.41
C VAL A 182 -7.08 5.80 10.01
N ALA A 183 -5.83 6.03 9.61
CA ALA A 183 -4.68 5.27 10.08
C ALA A 183 -4.62 5.22 11.62
N GLY A 184 -4.43 4.02 12.17
CA GLY A 184 -4.39 3.76 13.61
C GLY A 184 -5.75 3.72 14.29
N LYS A 185 -6.86 4.01 13.59
CA LYS A 185 -8.20 4.10 14.17
C LYS A 185 -9.23 3.29 13.37
N PRO A 186 -9.29 1.96 13.56
CA PRO A 186 -10.26 1.10 12.87
C PRO A 186 -11.70 1.58 13.04
N GLU A 187 -12.09 1.94 14.27
CA GLU A 187 -13.48 2.34 14.55
C GLU A 187 -13.84 3.74 14.05
N ALA A 188 -12.86 4.52 13.60
CA ALA A 188 -13.07 5.79 12.92
C ALA A 188 -12.96 5.65 11.39
N SER A 189 -12.72 4.44 10.87
CA SER A 189 -12.56 4.18 9.44
C SER A 189 -13.85 3.57 8.89
N LEU A 190 -14.59 4.33 8.07
CA LEU A 190 -15.86 3.84 7.50
C LEU A 190 -15.69 2.55 6.71
N LEU A 191 -14.57 2.37 6.01
CA LEU A 191 -14.23 1.12 5.31
C LEU A 191 -14.34 -0.09 6.26
N TYR A 192 -13.87 0.05 7.50
CA TYR A 192 -13.92 -1.04 8.48
C TYR A 192 -15.32 -1.17 9.10
N VAL A 193 -15.92 -0.06 9.51
CA VAL A 193 -17.23 -0.05 10.19
C VAL A 193 -18.33 -0.66 9.30
N TYR A 194 -18.39 -0.28 8.03
CA TYR A 194 -19.41 -0.80 7.10
C TYR A 194 -19.29 -2.30 6.86
N VAL A 195 -18.06 -2.80 6.78
CA VAL A 195 -17.79 -4.23 6.58
C VAL A 195 -18.09 -5.02 7.85
N LYS A 196 -17.64 -4.53 9.01
CA LYS A 196 -17.85 -5.18 10.32
C LYS A 196 -19.33 -5.30 10.66
N ASP A 197 -20.11 -4.24 10.45
CA ASP A 197 -21.50 -4.18 10.87
C ASP A 197 -22.46 -4.79 9.82
N GLY A 198 -21.95 -5.22 8.66
CA GLY A 198 -22.76 -5.74 7.57
C GLY A 198 -23.65 -4.70 6.89
N ASN A 199 -23.42 -3.40 7.15
CA ASN A 199 -24.19 -2.27 6.63
C ASN A 199 -23.76 -1.88 5.19
N HIS A 200 -23.28 -2.85 4.40
CA HIS A 200 -22.82 -2.65 3.03
C HIS A 200 -23.86 -3.18 2.01
N PRO A 201 -24.16 -2.44 0.92
CA PRO A 201 -25.22 -2.82 -0.05
C PRO A 201 -25.06 -4.19 -0.71
N ALA A 202 -23.83 -4.72 -0.76
CA ALA A 202 -23.54 -6.04 -1.36
C ALA A 202 -23.88 -7.24 -0.44
N GLY A 203 -24.33 -7.03 0.80
CA GLY A 203 -25.12 -7.99 1.58
C GLY A 203 -24.45 -9.27 2.11
N ALA A 204 -23.18 -9.58 1.78
CA ALA A 204 -22.48 -10.74 2.33
C ALA A 204 -21.37 -10.41 3.35
N GLY A 205 -20.84 -9.18 3.33
CA GLY A 205 -19.72 -8.77 4.19
C GLY A 205 -18.42 -9.55 3.91
N LEU A 206 -17.39 -9.27 4.70
CA LEU A 206 -16.18 -10.11 4.76
C LEU A 206 -16.34 -11.14 5.87
N ASP A 207 -15.62 -12.26 5.78
CA ASP A 207 -15.57 -13.19 6.91
C ASP A 207 -14.81 -12.59 8.12
N SER A 208 -14.90 -13.26 9.27
CA SER A 208 -14.26 -12.78 10.51
C SER A 208 -12.74 -12.67 10.42
N SER A 209 -12.08 -13.52 9.62
CA SER A 209 -10.63 -13.51 9.43
C SER A 209 -10.21 -12.32 8.57
N GLN A 210 -10.89 -12.12 7.44
CA GLN A 210 -10.68 -10.98 6.55
C GLN A 210 -10.97 -9.65 7.25
N THR A 211 -12.05 -9.60 8.04
CA THR A 211 -12.40 -8.42 8.86
C THR A 211 -11.32 -8.13 9.91
N ASP A 212 -10.74 -9.15 10.55
CA ASP A 212 -9.63 -8.96 11.50
C ASP A 212 -8.32 -8.53 10.82
N ILE A 213 -8.03 -9.02 9.60
CA ILE A 213 -6.90 -8.55 8.79
C ILE A 213 -7.00 -7.04 8.55
N LEU A 214 -8.16 -6.56 8.09
CA LEU A 214 -8.40 -5.12 7.91
C LEU A 214 -8.24 -4.36 9.23
N ARG A 215 -8.88 -4.83 10.30
CA ARG A 215 -8.79 -4.18 11.62
C ARG A 215 -7.34 -4.03 12.09
N ARG A 216 -6.56 -5.10 12.03
CA ARG A 216 -5.16 -5.12 12.49
C ARG A 216 -4.27 -4.25 11.62
N TRP A 217 -4.44 -4.27 10.31
CA TRP A 217 -3.70 -3.40 9.40
C TRP A 217 -3.99 -1.92 9.66
N ILE A 218 -5.27 -1.55 9.81
CA ILE A 218 -5.64 -0.17 10.14
C ILE A 218 -5.06 0.24 11.48
N ALA A 219 -5.18 -0.61 12.52
CA ALA A 219 -4.61 -0.35 13.84
C ALA A 219 -3.08 -0.19 13.81
N ALA A 220 -2.40 -0.89 12.90
CA ALA A 220 -0.95 -0.76 12.68
C ALA A 220 -0.55 0.49 11.86
N GLY A 221 -1.50 1.37 11.54
CA GLY A 221 -1.25 2.61 10.83
C GLY A 221 -1.52 2.56 9.33
N ALA A 222 -2.21 1.52 8.85
CA ALA A 222 -2.66 1.38 7.46
C ALA A 222 -1.55 1.58 6.41
N ARG A 223 -0.33 1.13 6.69
CA ARG A 223 0.86 1.41 5.87
C ARG A 223 0.83 0.63 4.56
N ASP A 224 1.24 1.26 3.46
CA ASP A 224 1.61 0.56 2.24
C ASP A 224 3.01 -0.05 2.43
N ASP A 225 3.09 -1.36 2.27
CA ASP A 225 4.35 -2.11 2.34
C ASP A 225 4.71 -2.76 1.00
N ALA A 226 4.01 -2.41 -0.11
CA ALA A 226 4.23 -2.98 -1.43
C ALA A 226 5.67 -2.83 -1.92
N GLU A 227 6.28 -1.65 -1.76
CA GLU A 227 7.68 -1.43 -2.14
C GLU A 227 8.64 -2.23 -1.24
N SER A 228 8.34 -2.33 0.06
CA SER A 228 9.17 -3.12 0.99
C SER A 228 9.04 -4.64 0.79
N LEU A 229 7.91 -5.12 0.28
CA LEU A 229 7.71 -6.52 -0.10
C LEU A 229 8.34 -6.86 -1.46
N ALA A 230 8.55 -5.88 -2.33
CA ALA A 230 9.25 -6.09 -3.61
C ALA A 230 10.72 -6.50 -3.42
N GLY A 231 11.24 -6.40 -2.19
CA GLY A 231 12.60 -6.68 -1.80
C GLY A 231 13.54 -5.50 -2.08
N PRO A 232 14.80 -5.59 -1.64
CA PRO A 232 15.81 -4.59 -1.97
C PRO A 232 15.98 -4.45 -3.49
N SER A 233 16.22 -3.23 -3.98
CA SER A 233 16.54 -2.92 -5.37
C SER A 233 18.04 -3.06 -5.61
N PHE A 234 18.43 -3.55 -6.79
CA PHE A 234 19.84 -3.65 -7.14
C PHE A 234 20.55 -2.30 -7.10
N SER A 235 20.01 -1.31 -7.84
CA SER A 235 20.64 0.00 -7.98
C SER A 235 20.62 0.84 -6.70
N LYS A 236 19.55 0.74 -5.89
CA LYS A 236 19.40 1.56 -4.67
C LYS A 236 20.05 0.94 -3.44
N ASP A 237 19.98 -0.38 -3.28
CA ASP A 237 20.35 -1.06 -2.03
C ASP A 237 21.62 -1.92 -2.17
N ILE A 238 21.77 -2.65 -3.28
CA ILE A 238 22.87 -3.60 -3.47
C ILE A 238 24.14 -2.92 -3.99
N ILE A 239 24.03 -2.03 -4.97
CA ILE A 239 25.18 -1.32 -5.54
C ILE A 239 25.93 -0.51 -4.48
N PRO A 240 25.30 0.32 -3.63
CA PRO A 240 26.05 1.09 -2.62
C PRO A 240 26.84 0.20 -1.65
N LEU A 241 26.28 -0.96 -1.27
CA LEU A 241 26.98 -1.96 -0.46
C LEU A 241 28.23 -2.47 -1.19
N PHE A 242 28.10 -2.86 -2.46
CA PHE A 242 29.21 -3.37 -3.25
C PHE A 242 30.26 -2.30 -3.55
N THR A 243 29.85 -1.07 -3.83
CA THR A 243 30.75 0.07 -4.03
C THR A 243 31.63 0.29 -2.80
N ALA A 244 31.03 0.28 -1.62
CA ALA A 244 31.75 0.54 -0.38
C ALA A 244 32.64 -0.63 0.08
N LYS A 245 32.22 -1.89 -0.17
CA LYS A 245 32.84 -3.06 0.48
C LYS A 245 33.57 -4.01 -0.48
N CYS A 246 33.23 -4.00 -1.76
CA CYS A 246 33.65 -5.04 -2.71
C CYS A 246 34.43 -4.47 -3.92
N MET A 247 33.95 -3.38 -4.51
CA MET A 247 34.53 -2.78 -5.72
C MET A 247 36.01 -2.37 -5.60
N PRO A 248 36.58 -2.02 -4.42
CA PRO A 248 38.02 -1.81 -4.31
C PRO A 248 38.89 -3.02 -4.76
N CYS A 249 38.29 -4.19 -4.90
CA CYS A 249 38.94 -5.42 -5.40
C CYS A 249 38.19 -6.09 -6.57
N HIS A 250 36.91 -5.77 -6.79
CA HIS A 250 35.97 -6.43 -7.70
C HIS A 250 35.31 -5.43 -8.67
N ASP A 251 36.11 -4.57 -9.28
CA ASP A 251 35.63 -3.55 -10.23
C ASP A 251 35.63 -4.01 -11.69
N GLY A 252 36.11 -5.23 -11.96
CA GLY A 252 36.20 -5.78 -13.32
C GLY A 252 37.31 -5.17 -14.18
N SER A 253 38.16 -4.30 -13.62
CA SER A 253 39.24 -3.65 -14.34
C SER A 253 40.39 -4.63 -14.67
N PRO A 254 41.11 -4.44 -15.79
CA PRO A 254 42.35 -5.18 -16.05
C PRO A 254 43.34 -5.02 -14.90
N GLY A 255 43.80 -6.13 -14.32
CA GLY A 255 44.69 -6.14 -13.15
C GLY A 255 43.98 -6.03 -11.80
N ALA A 256 42.64 -6.05 -11.76
CA ALA A 256 41.89 -6.16 -10.51
C ALA A 256 42.27 -7.43 -9.73
N LYS A 257 42.09 -7.39 -8.40
CA LYS A 257 42.35 -8.55 -7.51
C LYS A 257 41.40 -9.72 -7.77
N SER A 258 40.37 -9.52 -8.60
CA SER A 258 39.43 -10.52 -9.05
C SER A 258 38.88 -10.16 -10.42
N ALA A 259 38.68 -11.17 -11.28
CA ALA A 259 38.01 -11.02 -12.58
C ALA A 259 36.48 -10.85 -12.49
N TYR A 260 35.90 -11.02 -11.30
CA TYR A 260 34.48 -10.83 -11.07
C TYR A 260 34.14 -9.35 -10.89
N ASP A 261 33.32 -8.83 -11.80
CA ASP A 261 32.86 -7.46 -11.88
C ASP A 261 31.55 -7.28 -11.10
N LEU A 262 31.58 -6.41 -10.08
CA LEU A 262 30.43 -6.05 -9.26
C LEU A 262 29.86 -4.66 -9.56
N THR A 263 30.39 -3.95 -10.56
CA THR A 263 30.03 -2.55 -10.88
C THR A 263 28.65 -2.40 -11.52
N ASN A 264 28.11 -3.47 -12.08
CA ASN A 264 26.85 -3.47 -12.81
C ASN A 264 26.09 -4.78 -12.61
N HIS A 265 24.79 -4.73 -12.88
CA HIS A 265 23.86 -5.84 -12.66
C HIS A 265 24.26 -7.10 -13.43
N ALA A 266 24.66 -6.94 -14.68
CA ALA A 266 25.06 -8.06 -15.54
C ALA A 266 26.33 -8.76 -15.04
N GLY A 267 27.27 -8.01 -14.47
CA GLY A 267 28.47 -8.54 -13.83
C GLY A 267 28.11 -9.35 -12.58
N VAL A 268 27.34 -8.74 -11.68
CA VAL A 268 26.91 -9.36 -10.41
C VAL A 268 26.14 -10.65 -10.68
N THR A 269 25.18 -10.63 -11.59
CA THR A 269 24.28 -11.78 -11.81
C THR A 269 24.96 -13.02 -12.39
N LYS A 270 26.20 -12.93 -12.88
CA LYS A 270 27.00 -14.11 -13.32
C LYS A 270 27.22 -15.16 -12.23
N LYS A 271 27.10 -14.80 -10.95
CA LYS A 271 27.27 -15.69 -9.79
C LYS A 271 26.03 -15.72 -8.89
N VAL A 272 24.87 -15.37 -9.44
CA VAL A 272 23.59 -15.36 -8.75
C VAL A 272 22.65 -16.31 -9.46
N GLU A 273 21.92 -17.10 -8.68
CA GLU A 273 20.77 -17.88 -9.10
C GLU A 273 19.51 -17.15 -8.62
N PRO A 274 18.82 -16.41 -9.50
CA PRO A 274 17.61 -15.68 -9.13
C PRO A 274 16.57 -16.58 -8.47
N GLY A 275 16.02 -16.13 -7.34
CA GLY A 275 15.03 -16.87 -6.55
C GLY A 275 15.63 -17.85 -5.54
N ASN A 276 16.95 -18.05 -5.51
CA ASN A 276 17.59 -18.98 -4.59
C ASN A 276 18.97 -18.50 -4.12
N ALA A 277 18.98 -17.73 -3.03
CA ALA A 277 20.22 -17.27 -2.43
C ALA A 277 21.12 -18.43 -1.96
N ASN A 278 20.55 -19.50 -1.42
CA ASN A 278 21.32 -20.62 -0.88
C ASN A 278 22.07 -21.40 -1.96
N SER A 279 21.58 -21.42 -3.21
CA SER A 279 22.31 -21.97 -4.36
C SER A 279 23.27 -20.98 -5.00
N SER A 280 23.09 -19.68 -4.78
CA SER A 280 23.90 -18.62 -5.40
C SER A 280 25.33 -18.58 -4.86
N PRO A 281 26.38 -18.78 -5.70
CA PRO A 281 27.78 -18.70 -5.26
C PRO A 281 28.16 -17.38 -4.59
N LEU A 282 27.59 -16.26 -5.06
CA LEU A 282 27.78 -14.94 -4.46
C LEU A 282 27.37 -14.96 -2.97
N TYR A 283 26.13 -15.35 -2.68
CA TYR A 283 25.57 -15.34 -1.33
C TYR A 283 26.33 -16.28 -0.39
N ARG A 284 26.58 -17.53 -0.82
CA ARG A 284 27.33 -18.52 -0.02
C ARG A 284 28.72 -18.01 0.37
N THR A 285 29.36 -17.26 -0.52
CA THR A 285 30.69 -16.67 -0.24
C THR A 285 30.59 -15.58 0.84
N LEU A 286 29.57 -14.71 0.79
CA LEU A 286 29.32 -13.69 1.80
C LEU A 286 28.94 -14.30 3.16
N GLU A 287 28.05 -15.29 3.15
CA GLU A 287 27.60 -15.99 4.35
C GLU A 287 28.74 -16.71 5.07
N SER A 288 29.65 -17.33 4.30
CA SER A 288 30.85 -17.98 4.86
C SER A 288 31.81 -17.01 5.56
N GLY A 289 31.71 -15.71 5.29
CA GLY A 289 32.64 -14.69 5.78
C GLY A 289 34.00 -14.69 5.10
N ARG A 290 34.18 -15.48 4.03
CA ARG A 290 35.41 -15.48 3.22
C ARG A 290 35.64 -14.14 2.52
N MET A 291 34.55 -13.43 2.20
CA MET A 291 34.60 -12.10 1.62
C MET A 291 33.74 -11.10 2.42
N PRO A 292 34.20 -9.85 2.57
CA PRO A 292 35.50 -9.33 2.12
C PRO A 292 36.67 -9.78 3.04
N PRO A 293 37.94 -9.73 2.56
CA PRO A 293 39.11 -10.11 3.37
C PRO A 293 39.32 -9.22 4.60
N SER A 294 38.73 -8.03 4.62
CA SER A 294 38.72 -7.10 5.74
C SER A 294 37.83 -7.54 6.90
N GLY A 295 37.08 -8.63 6.74
CA GLY A 295 36.18 -9.18 7.76
C GLY A 295 34.78 -9.41 7.21
N LYS A 296 34.04 -10.31 7.86
CA LYS A 296 32.67 -10.68 7.45
C LYS A 296 31.76 -9.43 7.45
N LEU A 297 30.92 -9.32 6.42
CA LEU A 297 29.87 -8.30 6.35
C LEU A 297 28.93 -8.40 7.55
N ASP A 298 28.30 -7.29 7.91
CA ASP A 298 27.28 -7.31 8.93
C ASP A 298 26.09 -8.18 8.50
N PRO A 299 25.39 -8.83 9.46
CA PRO A 299 24.30 -9.73 9.14
C PRO A 299 23.15 -9.08 8.36
N ALA A 300 22.89 -7.78 8.56
CA ALA A 300 21.80 -7.08 7.87
C ALA A 300 22.14 -6.86 6.38
N SER A 301 23.39 -6.52 6.05
CA SER A 301 23.85 -6.45 4.66
C SER A 301 23.79 -7.81 3.96
N ILE A 302 24.17 -8.88 4.65
CA ILE A 302 24.07 -10.25 4.11
C ILE A 302 22.60 -10.64 3.85
N ASP A 303 21.72 -10.33 4.80
CA ASP A 303 20.28 -10.58 4.68
C ASP A 303 19.64 -9.74 3.54
N MET A 304 20.10 -8.50 3.35
CA MET A 304 19.66 -7.66 2.24
C MET A 304 20.04 -8.27 0.89
N VAL A 305 21.28 -8.74 0.72
CA VAL A 305 21.69 -9.46 -0.49
C VAL A 305 20.88 -10.73 -0.68
N LYS A 306 20.60 -11.49 0.40
CA LYS A 306 19.76 -12.68 0.37
C LYS A 306 18.38 -12.38 -0.19
N LYS A 307 17.70 -11.38 0.39
CA LYS A 307 16.34 -10.97 0.01
C LYS A 307 16.27 -10.49 -1.43
N TRP A 308 17.26 -9.74 -1.89
CA TRP A 308 17.32 -9.33 -3.30
C TRP A 308 17.43 -10.53 -4.24
N ILE A 309 18.29 -11.50 -3.92
CA ILE A 309 18.43 -12.71 -4.73
C ILE A 309 17.14 -13.53 -4.73
N ASP A 310 16.57 -13.80 -3.56
CA ASP A 310 15.33 -14.56 -3.40
C ASP A 310 14.13 -13.86 -4.07
N ALA A 311 14.15 -12.53 -4.18
CA ALA A 311 13.17 -11.73 -4.92
C ALA A 311 13.40 -11.73 -6.44
N GLY A 312 14.31 -12.56 -6.95
CA GLY A 312 14.59 -12.73 -8.38
C GLY A 312 15.76 -11.91 -8.89
N ALA A 313 16.57 -11.32 -8.02
CA ALA A 313 17.79 -10.57 -8.36
C ALA A 313 17.58 -9.53 -9.45
N ALA A 314 16.41 -8.89 -9.51
CA ALA A 314 16.08 -7.94 -10.57
C ALA A 314 16.66 -6.54 -10.31
N ASP A 315 16.94 -5.82 -11.38
CA ASP A 315 17.17 -4.37 -11.35
C ASP A 315 15.82 -3.68 -11.56
N LYS A 316 15.22 -3.20 -10.45
CA LYS A 316 13.88 -2.61 -10.40
C LYS A 316 14.00 -1.12 -10.06
#